data_AF-A0A969BA08-F1
#
_entry.id   AF-A0A969BA08-F1
#
_cell.length_a   1.000
_cell.length_b   1.000
_cell.length_c   1.000
_cell.angle_alpha   90.00
_cell.angle_beta   90.00
_cell.angle_gamma   90.00
#
_symmetry.space_group_name_H-M   'P 1'
#
loop_
_entity.id
_entity.type
_entity.pdbx_description
1 polymer ?
#
loop_
_entity_poly.entity_id
_entity_poly.type
_entity_poly.pdbx_seq_one_letter_code
_entity_poly.pdbx_strand_id
1 'polypeptide(L)'
;MLHIFINNAENAVQLFKEYLQAENWQQIGETAHKMLPSFKHLEAKSITKKLIAIKNSTITEHSAGEDVARLLKETIDKINQLINNLKDEIK
;
A
#
# COMPACT_ATOMS: atom_id res chain seq x y z
N MET A 1 -16.55 10.38 -1.93
CA MET A 1 -16.02 9.14 -1.31
C MET A 1 -15.00 8.47 -2.21
N LEU A 2 -15.37 8.00 -3.41
CA LEU A 2 -14.45 7.27 -4.29
C LEU A 2 -13.25 8.10 -4.80
N HIS A 3 -13.48 9.35 -5.23
CA HIS A 3 -12.40 10.29 -5.58
C HIS A 3 -11.41 10.54 -4.44
N ILE A 4 -11.91 10.66 -3.20
CA ILE A 4 -11.07 10.83 -2.01
C ILE A 4 -10.23 9.57 -1.76
N PHE A 5 -10.82 8.39 -1.92
CA PHE A 5 -10.09 7.13 -1.85
C PHE A 5 -8.97 7.07 -2.90
N ILE A 6 -9.28 7.38 -4.16
CA ILE A 6 -8.32 7.37 -5.27
C ILE A 6 -7.13 8.29 -4.94
N ASN A 7 -7.40 9.55 -4.58
CA ASN A 7 -6.34 10.50 -4.22
C ASN A 7 -5.49 10.01 -3.04
N ASN A 8 -6.12 9.46 -1.99
CA ASN A 8 -5.40 8.92 -0.84
C ASN A 8 -4.54 7.71 -1.20
N ALA A 9 -5.04 6.84 -2.09
CA ALA A 9 -4.31 5.66 -2.55
C ALA A 9 -3.11 6.05 -3.43
N GLU A 10 -3.25 7.05 -4.30
CA GLU A 10 -2.15 7.60 -5.09
C GLU A 10 -1.07 8.24 -4.22
N ASN A 11 -1.47 9.04 -3.23
CA ASN A 11 -0.55 9.62 -2.26
C ASN A 11 0.21 8.54 -1.49
N ALA A 12 -0.47 7.48 -1.04
CA ALA A 12 0.19 6.37 -0.37
C ALA A 12 1.16 5.61 -1.27
N VAL A 13 0.83 5.41 -2.55
CA VAL A 13 1.74 4.82 -3.54
C VAL A 13 3.00 5.67 -3.68
N GLN A 14 2.86 7.00 -3.74
CA GLN A 14 3.99 7.90 -3.84
C GLN A 14 4.89 7.81 -2.60
N LEU A 15 4.30 7.87 -1.40
CA LEU A 15 5.03 7.71 -0.13
C LEU A 15 5.74 6.36 -0.05
N PHE A 16 5.09 5.26 -0.46
CA PHE A 16 5.74 3.95 -0.46
C PHE A 16 6.98 3.90 -1.37
N LYS A 17 6.95 4.57 -2.53
CA LYS A 17 8.11 4.64 -3.42
C LYS A 17 9.25 5.43 -2.79
N GLU A 18 8.95 6.58 -2.19
CA GLU A 18 9.92 7.43 -1.49
C GLU A 18 10.56 6.70 -0.31
N TYR A 19 9.74 6.08 0.54
CA TYR A 19 10.25 5.31 1.67
C TYR A 19 11.01 4.05 1.27
N LEU A 20 10.64 3.41 0.16
CA LEU A 20 11.39 2.27 -0.37
C LEU A 20 12.78 2.69 -0.86
N GLN A 21 12.90 3.84 -1.54
CA GLN A 21 14.19 4.38 -1.97
C GLN A 21 15.08 4.78 -0.79
N ALA A 22 14.48 5.29 0.29
CA ALA A 22 15.17 5.67 1.52
C ALA A 22 15.35 4.51 2.51
N GLU A 23 14.95 3.29 2.15
CA GLU A 23 14.93 2.11 3.04
C GLU A 23 14.24 2.37 4.40
N ASN A 24 13.24 3.25 4.40
CA ASN A 24 12.52 3.67 5.60
C ASN A 24 11.37 2.71 5.91
N TRP A 25 11.73 1.53 6.41
CA TRP A 25 10.79 0.43 6.70
C TRP A 25 9.72 0.81 7.73
N GLN A 26 10.09 1.61 8.73
CA GLN A 26 9.13 2.10 9.73
C GLN A 26 8.00 2.88 9.07
N GLN A 27 8.35 3.84 8.20
CA GLN A 27 7.35 4.66 7.52
C GLN A 27 6.52 3.87 6.49
N ILE A 28 7.11 2.84 5.87
CA ILE A 28 6.35 1.86 5.06
C ILE A 28 5.29 1.16 5.93
N GLY A 29 5.67 0.68 7.11
CA GLY A 29 4.75 0.02 8.05
C GLY A 29 3.61 0.92 8.52
N GLU A 30 3.94 2.16 8.90
CA GLU A 30 2.95 3.15 9.32
C GLU A 30 1.98 3.52 8.20
N THR A 31 2.50 3.71 6.98
CA THR A 31 1.67 4.01 5.80
C THR A 31 0.75 2.85 5.47
N ALA A 32 1.26 1.60 5.51
CA ALA A 32 0.44 0.41 5.30
C ALA A 32 -0.68 0.30 6.34
N HIS A 33 -0.40 0.59 7.61
CA HIS A 33 -1.41 0.61 8.66
C HIS A 33 -2.51 1.64 8.40
N LYS A 34 -2.14 2.89 8.05
CA LYS A 34 -3.08 4.00 7.76
C LYS A 34 -4.00 3.69 6.59
N MET A 35 -3.54 2.89 5.62
CA MET A 35 -4.33 2.50 4.45
C MET A 35 -5.34 1.38 4.72
N LEU A 36 -5.16 0.57 5.78
CA LEU A 36 -6.02 -0.60 6.03
C LEU A 36 -7.53 -0.29 6.11
N PRO A 37 -8.00 0.78 6.79
CA PRO A 37 -9.43 1.05 6.91
C PRO A 37 -10.10 1.28 5.55
N SER A 38 -9.46 2.03 4.65
CA SER A 38 -10.04 2.38 3.35
C SER A 38 -10.12 1.18 2.41
N PHE A 39 -9.07 0.35 2.36
CA PHE A 39 -9.09 -0.89 1.57
C PHE A 39 -10.03 -1.96 2.15
N LYS A 40 -10.24 -1.99 3.47
CA LYS A 40 -11.28 -2.83 4.09
C LYS A 40 -12.68 -2.39 3.69
N HIS A 41 -12.94 -1.09 3.69
CA HIS A 41 -14.24 -0.53 3.29
C HIS A 41 -14.58 -0.85 1.83
N LEU A 42 -13.59 -0.84 0.94
CA LEU A 42 -13.73 -1.23 -0.46
C LEU A 42 -13.70 -2.74 -0.70
N GLU A 43 -13.64 -3.56 0.36
CA GLU A 43 -13.56 -5.01 0.28
C GLU A 43 -12.40 -5.53 -0.61
N ALA A 44 -11.32 -4.76 -0.75
CA ALA A 44 -10.13 -5.11 -1.52
C ALA A 44 -9.27 -6.13 -0.75
N LYS A 45 -9.80 -7.35 -0.56
CA LYS A 45 -9.26 -8.39 0.33
C LYS A 45 -7.81 -8.77 0.01
N SER A 46 -7.46 -8.84 -1.28
CA SER A 46 -6.09 -9.17 -1.71
C SER A 46 -5.08 -8.10 -1.27
N ILE A 47 -5.40 -6.82 -1.48
CA ILE A 47 -4.54 -5.69 -1.10
C ILE A 47 -4.49 -5.56 0.42
N THR A 48 -5.63 -5.70 1.10
CA THR A 48 -5.71 -5.67 2.57
C THR A 48 -4.78 -6.70 3.21
N LYS A 49 -4.78 -7.95 2.73
CA LYS A 49 -3.89 -9.00 3.24
C LYS A 49 -2.42 -8.64 3.05
N LYS A 50 -2.06 -8.09 1.89
CA LYS A 50 -0.68 -7.66 1.60
C LYS A 50 -0.24 -6.49 2.48
N LEU A 51 -1.11 -5.50 2.71
CA LEU A 51 -0.82 -4.37 3.61
C LEU A 51 -0.63 -4.83 5.07
N ILE A 52 -1.40 -5.82 5.53
CA ILE A 52 -1.19 -6.43 6.86
C ILE A 52 0.17 -7.11 6.94
N ALA A 53 0.52 -7.89 5.91
CA ALA A 53 1.81 -8.57 5.85
C ALA A 53 2.97 -7.57 5.86
N ILE A 54 2.92 -6.53 5.02
CA ILE A 54 3.92 -5.45 4.99
C ILE A 54 4.05 -4.81 6.38
N LYS A 55 2.94 -4.34 6.96
CA LYS A 55 2.92 -3.72 8.28
C LYS A 55 3.59 -4.61 9.34
N ASN A 56 3.27 -5.90 9.35
CA ASN A 56 3.82 -6.81 10.35
C ASN A 56 5.31 -7.10 10.11
N SER A 57 5.73 -7.24 8.85
CA SER A 57 7.13 -7.49 8.49
C SER A 57 8.04 -6.28 8.71
N THR A 58 7.50 -5.06 8.70
CA THR A 58 8.26 -3.83 8.98
C THR A 58 8.45 -3.54 10.47
N ILE A 59 7.75 -4.25 11.37
CA ILE A 59 7.89 -4.07 12.83
C ILE A 59 9.13 -4.80 13.36
N THR A 60 9.59 -5.84 12.68
CA THR A 60 10.75 -6.64 13.07
C THR A 60 11.97 -6.22 12.26
N GLU A 61 12.95 -5.57 12.90
CA GLU A 61 14.20 -5.06 12.27
C GLU A 61 14.97 -6.11 11.45
N HIS A 62 14.81 -7.41 11.75
CA HIS A 62 15.58 -8.49 11.11
C HIS A 62 15.01 -8.96 9.77
N SER A 63 13.85 -8.47 9.33
CA SER A 63 13.14 -9.01 8.14
C SER A 63 12.79 -7.95 7.10
N ALA A 64 13.00 -6.67 7.42
CA ALA A 64 12.70 -5.56 6.53
C ALA A 64 13.86 -5.35 5.55
N GLY A 65 13.93 -6.23 4.56
CA GLY A 65 14.93 -6.16 3.49
C GLY A 65 14.27 -6.46 2.15
N GLU A 66 14.88 -7.37 1.41
CA GLU A 66 14.50 -7.69 0.03
C GLU A 66 13.08 -8.28 -0.10
N ASP A 67 12.66 -9.10 0.86
CA ASP A 67 11.32 -9.71 0.86
C ASP A 67 10.20 -8.68 1.05
N VAL A 68 10.40 -7.73 1.98
CA VAL A 68 9.45 -6.63 2.20
C VAL A 68 9.42 -5.70 1.00
N ALA A 69 10.58 -5.40 0.41
CA ALA A 69 10.67 -4.62 -0.82
C ALA A 69 9.89 -5.26 -1.98
N ARG A 70 10.07 -6.57 -2.21
CA ARG A 70 9.34 -7.31 -3.24
C ARG A 70 7.83 -7.29 -2.98
N LEU A 71 7.42 -7.60 -1.74
CA LEU A 71 6.01 -7.59 -1.35
C LEU A 71 5.38 -6.20 -1.52
N LEU A 72 6.13 -5.14 -1.17
CA LEU A 72 5.68 -3.76 -1.33
C LEU A 72 5.51 -3.39 -2.80
N LYS A 73 6.47 -3.71 -3.67
CA LYS A 73 6.37 -3.48 -5.13
C LYS A 73 5.14 -4.14 -5.73
N GLU A 74 4.92 -5.43 -5.44
CA GLU A 74 3.70 -6.14 -5.89
C GLU A 74 2.41 -5.50 -5.36
N THR A 75 2.46 -4.93 -4.16
CA THR A 75 1.30 -4.28 -3.55
C THR A 75 1.02 -2.94 -4.22
N ILE A 76 2.05 -2.15 -4.51
CA ILE A 76 1.95 -0.91 -5.28
C ILE A 76 1.31 -1.19 -6.65
N ASP A 77 1.77 -2.21 -7.36
CA ASP A 77 1.23 -2.56 -8.68
C ASP A 77 -0.26 -2.91 -8.62
N LYS A 78 -0.67 -3.69 -7.61
CA LYS A 78 -2.09 -4.01 -7.40
C LYS A 78 -2.93 -2.78 -7.01
N ILE A 79 -2.38 -1.87 -6.23
CA ILE A 79 -3.06 -0.61 -5.88
C ILE A 79 -3.25 0.24 -7.13
N ASN A 80 -2.22 0.37 -7.98
CA ASN A 80 -2.31 1.11 -9.23
C ASN A 80 -3.33 0.49 -10.20
N GLN A 81 -3.36 -0.85 -10.32
CA GLN A 81 -4.38 -1.55 -11.11
C GLN A 81 -5.79 -1.23 -10.60
N LEU A 82 -6.01 -1.28 -9.28
CA LEU A 82 -7.30 -0.93 -8.70
C LEU A 82 -7.66 0.53 -8.97
N ILE A 83 -6.74 1.47 -8.78
CA ILE A 83 -6.96 2.90 -9.05
C ILE A 83 -7.37 3.11 -10.51
N ASN A 84 -6.68 2.48 -11.47
CA ASN A 84 -6.98 2.61 -12.89
C ASN A 84 -8.38 2.07 -13.21
N ASN A 85 -8.72 0.88 -12.70
CA ASN A 85 -10.06 0.31 -12.88
C ASN A 85 -11.15 1.23 -12.32
N LEU A 86 -10.95 1.75 -11.10
CA LEU A 86 -11.90 2.68 -10.48
C LEU A 86 -12.03 3.99 -11.26
N LYS A 87 -10.93 4.51 -11.84
CA LYS A 87 -10.97 5.71 -12.68
C LYS A 87 -11.73 5.47 -13.98
N ASP A 88 -11.58 4.29 -14.59
CA ASP A 88 -12.28 3.94 -15.82
C ASP A 88 -13.79 3.74 -15.61
N GLU A 89 -14.22 3.29 -14.43
CA GLU A 89 -15.64 3.18 -14.07
C GLU A 89 -16.33 4.53 -13.80
N ILE A 90 -15.57 5.61 -13.58
CA ILE A 90 -16.09 6.96 -13.30
C ILE A 90 -16.11 7.84 -14.57
N LYS A 91 -15.49 7.39 -15.67
CA LYS A 91 -15.54 8.06 -16.97
C LYS A 91 -16.90 7.85 -17.65
#